data_AF-A0A0S6XN84-F1
#
_entry.id   AF-A0A0S6XN84-F1
#
_cell.length_a   1.000
_cell.length_b   1.000
_cell.length_c   1.000
_cell.angle_alpha   90.00
_cell.angle_beta   90.00
_cell.angle_gamma   90.00
#
_symmetry.space_group_name_H-M   'P 1'
#
loop_
_entity.id
_entity.type
_entity.pdbx_description
1 polymer ?
#
loop_
_entity_poly.entity_id
_entity_poly.type
_entity_poly.pdbx_seq_one_letter_code
_entity_poly.pdbx_strand_id
1 'polypeptide(L)'
;MDILYNDCDAARAAELDKYMVPHAPLAFETKPSAPAWADKGFDGRRGYVRTADDACNPASLQDMWLQKSNVEWDVAHFQTGHMPFVSQPKALASQIDKFIKAFAAALIHCLALKLSGRFWSLEHILREFLPGAHVSRNRQSQMVRGPMCRLVLTDRSKNAPFLARTRGN
;
A
#
# COMPACT_ATOMS: atom_id res chain seq x y z
N MET A 1 -23.42 -1.52 21.32
CA MET A 1 -22.22 -2.26 21.78
C MET A 1 -21.75 -3.23 20.71
N ASP A 2 -22.63 -4.13 20.25
CA ASP A 2 -22.33 -5.27 19.37
C ASP A 2 -21.90 -4.95 17.93
N ILE A 3 -21.82 -3.67 17.56
CA ILE A 3 -21.48 -3.24 16.21
C ILE A 3 -20.09 -2.59 16.19
N LEU A 4 -19.89 -1.55 17.00
CA LEU A 4 -18.64 -0.77 17.00
C LEU A 4 -17.52 -1.39 17.85
N TYR A 5 -17.87 -2.01 18.98
CA TYR A 5 -16.93 -2.55 19.96
C TYR A 5 -17.09 -4.06 20.12
N ASN A 6 -17.50 -4.74 19.05
CA ASN A 6 -17.95 -6.13 19.08
C ASN A 6 -16.86 -7.13 19.47
N ASP A 7 -15.59 -6.73 19.37
CA ASP A 7 -14.41 -7.51 19.76
C ASP A 7 -13.68 -6.94 20.98
N CYS A 8 -14.25 -5.93 21.65
CA CYS A 8 -13.69 -5.30 22.83
C CYS A 8 -14.33 -5.84 24.11
N ASP A 9 -13.66 -5.64 25.25
CA ASP A 9 -14.26 -5.92 26.57
C ASP A 9 -15.50 -5.03 26.79
N ALA A 10 -16.66 -5.65 26.93
CA ALA A 10 -17.93 -4.98 27.14
C ALA A 10 -17.91 -4.06 28.38
N ALA A 11 -17.12 -4.38 29.41
CA ALA A 11 -17.00 -3.52 30.58
C ALA A 11 -16.43 -2.12 30.24
N ARG A 12 -15.72 -1.99 29.12
CA ARG A 12 -15.08 -0.74 28.69
C ARG A 12 -15.98 0.16 27.84
N ALA A 13 -17.14 -0.29 27.36
CA ALA A 13 -17.87 0.54 26.39
C ALA A 13 -18.40 1.84 26.98
N ALA A 14 -18.83 1.85 28.26
CA ALA A 14 -19.25 3.09 28.92
C ALA A 14 -18.10 4.11 29.03
N GLU A 15 -16.85 3.66 29.05
CA GLU A 15 -15.67 4.53 28.97
C GLU A 15 -15.45 5.01 27.53
N LEU A 16 -15.49 4.10 26.55
CA LEU A 16 -15.29 4.40 25.13
C LEU A 16 -16.35 5.36 24.57
N ASP A 17 -17.61 5.20 25.00
CA ASP A 17 -18.75 6.04 24.59
C ASP A 17 -18.54 7.52 24.97
N LYS A 18 -17.75 7.82 26.00
CA LYS A 18 -17.42 9.22 26.38
C LYS A 18 -16.61 9.94 25.31
N TYR A 19 -15.90 9.19 24.47
CA TYR A 19 -15.07 9.71 23.39
C TYR A 19 -15.79 9.67 22.04
N MET A 20 -17.00 9.10 21.98
CA MET A 20 -17.79 9.10 20.75
C MET A 20 -18.42 10.47 20.50
N VAL A 21 -18.26 10.93 19.27
CA VAL A 21 -18.95 12.11 18.76
C VAL A 21 -19.85 11.68 17.60
N PRO A 22 -21.09 12.19 17.49
CA PRO A 22 -21.95 11.89 16.36
C PRO A 22 -21.27 12.24 15.03
N HIS A 23 -21.44 11.37 14.04
CA HIS A 23 -20.97 11.66 12.68
C HIS A 23 -21.74 12.86 12.11
N ALA A 24 -21.08 13.67 11.27
CA ALA A 24 -21.75 14.76 10.57
C ALA A 24 -22.73 14.18 9.52
N PRO A 25 -24.05 14.45 9.60
CA PRO A 25 -25.02 13.93 8.62
C PRO A 25 -24.71 14.39 7.19
N LEU A 26 -24.21 15.62 7.04
CA LEU A 26 -23.83 16.19 5.76
C LEU A 26 -22.78 15.36 5.01
N ALA A 27 -21.94 14.59 5.72
CA ALA A 27 -20.95 13.72 5.09
C ALA A 27 -21.60 12.61 4.23
N PHE A 28 -22.82 12.18 4.58
CA PHE A 28 -23.55 11.17 3.81
C PHE A 28 -24.30 11.75 2.60
N GLU A 29 -24.57 13.06 2.62
CA GLU A 29 -25.27 13.78 1.54
C GLU A 29 -24.31 14.43 0.54
N THR A 30 -23.07 14.67 0.97
CA THR A 30 -22.05 15.30 0.13
C THR A 30 -21.62 14.35 -0.98
N LYS A 31 -21.72 14.82 -2.23
CA LYS A 31 -21.24 14.05 -3.39
C LYS A 31 -19.74 13.78 -3.22
N PRO A 32 -19.28 12.53 -3.37
CA PRO A 32 -17.87 12.21 -3.23
C PRO A 32 -17.07 12.92 -4.32
N SER A 33 -15.99 13.58 -3.93
CA SER A 33 -15.00 14.11 -4.86
C SER A 33 -14.07 13.00 -5.36
N ALA A 34 -13.19 13.33 -6.31
CA ALA A 34 -12.15 12.39 -6.74
C ALA A 34 -11.31 11.96 -5.53
N PRO A 35 -11.20 10.66 -5.25
CA PRO A 35 -10.52 10.21 -4.05
C PRO A 35 -9.01 10.40 -4.16
N ALA A 36 -8.37 10.81 -3.07
CA ALA A 36 -6.93 11.06 -3.04
C ALA A 36 -6.11 9.81 -3.43
N TRP A 37 -6.59 8.61 -3.08
CA TRP A 37 -5.90 7.36 -3.42
C TRP A 37 -5.85 7.06 -4.93
N ALA A 38 -6.67 7.72 -5.76
CA ALA A 38 -6.61 7.55 -7.22
C ALA A 38 -5.39 8.23 -7.86
N ASP A 39 -4.67 9.08 -7.14
CA ASP A 39 -3.44 9.69 -7.65
C ASP A 39 -2.34 8.63 -7.80
N LYS A 40 -1.74 8.55 -9.01
CA LYS A 40 -0.60 7.66 -9.33
C LYS A 40 0.62 7.91 -8.46
N GLY A 41 0.73 9.09 -7.86
CA GLY A 41 1.72 9.37 -6.84
C GLY A 41 1.68 8.34 -5.70
N PHE A 42 0.51 7.79 -5.36
CA PHE A 42 0.40 6.78 -4.30
C PHE A 42 0.69 5.34 -4.77
N ASP A 43 1.09 5.11 -6.02
CA ASP A 43 1.41 3.75 -6.49
C ASP A 43 2.52 3.11 -5.66
N GLY A 44 2.26 1.89 -5.17
CA GLY A 44 3.12 1.18 -4.23
C GLY A 44 3.17 1.75 -2.82
N ARG A 45 2.29 2.71 -2.47
CA ARG A 45 2.25 3.43 -1.18
C ARG A 45 0.86 3.44 -0.54
N ARG A 46 0.02 2.47 -0.89
CA ARG A 46 -1.34 2.31 -0.35
C ARG A 46 -1.38 1.09 0.53
N GLY A 47 -1.71 1.28 1.81
CA GLY A 47 -1.93 0.21 2.77
C GLY A 47 -3.39 0.16 3.18
N TYR A 48 -3.95 -1.04 3.30
CA TYR A 48 -5.31 -1.25 3.78
C TYR A 48 -5.30 -2.24 4.94
N VAL A 49 -5.96 -1.92 6.05
CA VAL A 49 -6.17 -2.85 7.16
C VAL A 49 -7.59 -3.38 7.06
N ARG A 50 -7.71 -4.65 6.70
CA ARG A 50 -8.99 -5.36 6.61
C ARG A 50 -9.29 -6.03 7.94
N THR A 51 -10.49 -5.81 8.45
CA THR A 51 -10.98 -6.32 9.74
C THR A 51 -12.04 -7.39 9.49
N ALA A 52 -11.74 -8.65 9.84
CA ALA A 52 -12.55 -9.79 9.42
C ALA A 52 -13.93 -9.84 10.12
N ASP A 53 -13.99 -9.42 11.37
CA ASP A 53 -15.18 -9.49 12.22
C ASP A 53 -15.87 -8.13 12.36
N ASP A 54 -15.61 -7.20 11.44
CA ASP A 54 -16.20 -5.85 11.47
C ASP A 54 -17.70 -5.90 11.15
N ALA A 55 -18.51 -5.51 12.13
CA ALA A 55 -19.96 -5.45 12.02
C ALA A 55 -20.48 -4.09 11.48
N CYS A 56 -19.65 -3.03 11.48
CA CYS A 56 -19.96 -1.77 10.81
C CYS A 56 -19.78 -1.91 9.29
N ASN A 57 -18.66 -2.51 8.89
CA ASN A 57 -18.26 -2.69 7.50
C ASN A 57 -17.93 -4.16 7.24
N PRO A 58 -18.92 -5.00 6.93
CA PRO A 58 -18.70 -6.43 6.72
C PRO A 58 -17.64 -6.72 5.67
N ALA A 59 -16.96 -7.86 5.79
CA ALA A 59 -15.86 -8.25 4.93
C ALA A 59 -16.18 -8.16 3.41
N SER A 60 -17.41 -8.52 3.01
CA SER A 60 -17.88 -8.40 1.62
C SER A 60 -17.96 -6.96 1.11
N LEU A 61 -18.28 -6.01 2.01
CA LEU A 61 -18.29 -4.60 1.68
C LEU A 61 -16.86 -4.04 1.55
N GLN A 62 -15.95 -4.47 2.43
CA GLN A 62 -14.53 -4.12 2.32
C GLN A 62 -13.93 -4.63 1.00
N ASP A 63 -14.26 -5.85 0.59
CA ASP A 63 -13.83 -6.42 -0.69
C ASP A 63 -14.37 -5.62 -1.88
N MET A 64 -15.64 -5.21 -1.81
CA MET A 64 -16.25 -4.34 -2.82
C MET A 64 -15.52 -2.99 -2.93
N TRP A 65 -15.09 -2.40 -1.81
CA TRP A 65 -14.34 -1.14 -1.83
C TRP A 65 -12.96 -1.29 -2.47
N LEU A 66 -12.23 -2.34 -2.11
CA LEU A 66 -10.93 -2.64 -2.72
C LEU A 66 -11.08 -2.85 -4.23
N GLN A 67 -12.07 -3.64 -4.66
CA GLN A 67 -12.36 -3.87 -6.07
C GLN A 67 -12.72 -2.57 -6.81
N LYS A 68 -13.62 -1.76 -6.24
CA LYS A 68 -14.07 -0.50 -6.87
C LYS A 68 -13.00 0.59 -6.88
N SER A 69 -11.98 0.48 -6.02
CA SER A 69 -10.89 1.46 -5.97
C SER A 69 -10.04 1.47 -7.24
N ASN A 70 -10.01 0.35 -7.99
CA ASN A 70 -9.26 0.17 -9.24
C ASN A 70 -7.76 0.55 -9.12
N VAL A 71 -7.18 0.37 -7.92
CA VAL A 71 -5.77 0.56 -7.62
C VAL A 71 -5.27 -0.57 -6.72
N GLU A 72 -3.97 -0.81 -6.72
CA GLU A 72 -3.35 -1.83 -5.87
C GLU A 72 -3.17 -1.34 -4.43
N TRP A 73 -3.43 -2.25 -3.48
CA TRP A 73 -3.27 -2.04 -2.03
C TRP A 73 -2.41 -3.14 -1.42
N ASP A 74 -1.53 -2.78 -0.49
CA ASP A 74 -0.92 -3.73 0.45
C ASP A 74 -1.91 -3.99 1.59
N VAL A 75 -2.54 -5.17 1.57
CA VAL A 75 -3.65 -5.51 2.47
C VAL A 75 -3.14 -6.33 3.65
N ALA A 76 -3.32 -5.82 4.86
CA ALA A 76 -3.11 -6.56 6.09
C ALA A 76 -4.46 -7.05 6.65
N HIS A 77 -4.53 -8.32 7.04
CA HIS A 77 -5.73 -8.93 7.59
C HIS A 77 -5.65 -9.04 9.11
N PHE A 78 -6.65 -8.49 9.79
CA PHE A 78 -6.81 -8.55 11.23
C PHE A 78 -8.08 -9.33 11.59
N GLN A 79 -7.96 -10.25 12.54
CA GLN A 79 -9.11 -10.92 13.17
C GLN A 79 -9.60 -10.04 14.32
N THR A 80 -10.30 -8.97 13.95
CA THR A 80 -10.82 -7.93 14.85
C THR A 80 -12.15 -7.41 14.31
N GLY A 81 -12.87 -6.72 15.20
CA GLY A 81 -14.02 -5.88 14.88
C GLY A 81 -13.62 -4.55 14.25
N HIS A 82 -14.50 -3.56 14.36
CA HIS A 82 -14.34 -2.26 13.71
C HIS A 82 -13.17 -1.41 14.25
N MET A 83 -12.77 -1.64 15.50
CA MET A 83 -11.86 -0.76 16.25
C MET A 83 -10.55 -1.46 16.64
N PRO A 84 -9.72 -1.90 15.66
CA PRO A 84 -8.49 -2.64 15.95
C PRO A 84 -7.46 -1.83 16.76
N PHE A 85 -7.58 -0.50 16.77
CA PHE A 85 -6.76 0.37 17.62
C PHE A 85 -7.17 0.36 19.10
N VAL A 86 -8.36 -0.14 19.43
CA VAL A 86 -8.80 -0.36 20.81
C VAL A 86 -8.50 -1.80 21.23
N SER A 87 -8.87 -2.79 20.41
CA SER A 87 -8.73 -4.21 20.75
C SER A 87 -7.29 -4.71 20.62
N GLN A 88 -6.54 -4.27 19.59
CA GLN A 88 -5.17 -4.74 19.32
C GLN A 88 -4.18 -3.59 18.95
N PRO A 89 -4.04 -2.55 19.80
CA PRO A 89 -3.26 -1.34 19.46
C PRO A 89 -1.80 -1.63 19.08
N LYS A 90 -1.13 -2.55 19.79
CA LYS A 90 0.28 -2.89 19.53
C LYS A 90 0.46 -3.60 18.17
N ALA A 91 -0.43 -4.53 17.85
CA ALA A 91 -0.37 -5.27 16.59
C ALA A 91 -0.65 -4.33 15.41
N LEU A 92 -1.66 -3.47 15.54
CA LEU A 92 -1.98 -2.46 14.52
C LEU A 92 -0.83 -1.48 14.31
N ALA A 93 -0.24 -0.94 15.40
CA ALA A 93 0.89 -0.02 15.31
C ALA A 93 2.11 -0.66 14.63
N SER A 94 2.41 -1.92 14.94
CA SER A 94 3.48 -2.67 14.28
C SER A 94 3.20 -2.87 12.79
N GLN A 95 1.95 -3.11 12.40
CA GLN A 95 1.60 -3.24 10.98
C GLN A 95 1.73 -1.91 10.23
N ILE A 96 1.33 -0.79 10.84
CA ILE A 96 1.50 0.55 10.25
C ILE A 96 2.99 0.85 10.03
N ASP A 97 3.85 0.53 11.01
CA ASP A 97 5.30 0.68 10.87
C ASP A 97 5.87 -0.18 9.72
N LYS A 98 5.37 -1.40 9.51
CA LYS A 98 5.75 -2.23 8.36
C LYS A 98 5.37 -1.58 7.03
N PHE A 99 4.16 -1.05 6.89
CA PHE A 99 3.75 -0.33 5.68
C PHE A 99 4.67 0.86 5.40
N ILE A 100 4.95 1.69 6.41
CA ILE A 100 5.82 2.87 6.27
C ILE A 100 7.23 2.46 5.83
N LYS A 101 7.81 1.44 6.46
CA LYS A 101 9.15 0.94 6.11
C LYS A 101 9.21 0.38 4.69
N ALA A 102 8.17 -0.35 4.26
CA ALA A 102 8.08 -0.86 2.90
C ALA A 102 8.04 0.28 1.87
N PHE A 103 7.25 1.33 2.13
CA PHE A 103 7.14 2.48 1.24
C PHE A 103 8.45 3.29 1.17
N ALA A 104 9.15 3.46 2.29
CA ALA A 104 10.43 4.14 2.32
C ALA A 104 11.54 3.38 1.55
N ALA A 105 11.59 2.05 1.70
CA ALA A 105 12.56 1.22 0.99
C ALA A 105 12.40 1.32 -0.54
N ALA A 106 11.16 1.38 -1.03
CA ALA A 106 10.87 1.57 -2.46
C ALA A 106 11.39 2.91 -3.00
N LEU A 107 11.28 3.99 -2.22
CA LEU A 107 11.82 5.31 -2.59
C LEU A 107 13.35 5.28 -2.69
N ILE A 108 14.02 4.70 -1.69
CA ILE A 108 15.48 4.60 -1.64
C ILE A 108 15.99 3.74 -2.81
N HIS A 109 15.31 2.64 -3.15
CA HIS A 109 15.67 1.81 -4.29
C HIS A 109 15.59 2.60 -5.62
N CYS A 110 14.50 3.31 -5.86
CA CYS A 110 14.36 4.16 -7.05
C CYS A 110 15.43 5.25 -7.14
N LEU A 111 15.80 5.87 -6.02
CA LEU A 111 16.88 6.86 -5.95
C LEU A 111 18.25 6.23 -6.23
N ALA A 112 18.55 5.08 -5.63
CA ALA A 112 19.81 4.37 -5.83
C ALA A 112 20.00 3.91 -7.29
N LEU A 113 18.93 3.41 -7.93
CA LEU A 113 18.95 3.07 -9.37
C LEU A 113 19.24 4.29 -10.25
N LYS A 114 18.60 5.44 -9.96
CA LYS A 114 18.79 6.67 -10.73
C LYS A 114 20.19 7.26 -10.57
N LEU A 115 20.76 7.22 -9.36
CA LEU A 115 22.07 7.80 -9.08
C LEU A 115 23.24 6.93 -9.56
N SER A 116 23.07 5.60 -9.57
CA SER A 116 24.17 4.68 -9.88
C SER A 116 24.20 4.18 -11.32
N GLY A 117 23.12 4.35 -12.09
CA GLY A 117 22.99 3.77 -13.43
C GLY A 117 23.07 2.24 -13.47
N ARG A 118 22.96 1.56 -12.31
CA ARG A 118 23.07 0.11 -12.15
C ARG A 118 21.87 -0.45 -11.40
N PHE A 119 21.53 -1.71 -11.68
CA PHE A 119 20.55 -2.46 -10.91
C PHE A 119 21.19 -2.98 -9.61
N TRP A 120 20.78 -2.44 -8.46
CA TRP A 120 21.22 -2.93 -7.14
C TRP A 120 20.21 -3.95 -6.62
N SER A 121 20.68 -5.03 -5.98
CA SER A 121 19.78 -5.96 -5.32
C SER A 121 19.14 -5.31 -4.08
N LEU A 122 17.91 -5.70 -3.76
CA LEU A 122 17.17 -5.25 -2.57
C LEU A 122 17.99 -5.47 -1.28
N GLU A 123 18.72 -6.58 -1.17
CA GLU A 123 19.60 -6.86 -0.03
C GLU A 123 20.75 -5.84 0.13
N HIS A 124 21.29 -5.34 -0.98
CA HIS A 124 22.38 -4.36 -0.93
C HIS A 124 21.86 -3.01 -0.44
N ILE A 125 20.70 -2.57 -0.94
CA ILE A 125 20.09 -1.29 -0.55
C ILE A 125 19.64 -1.31 0.91
N LEU A 126 19.03 -2.40 1.36
CA LEU A 126 18.61 -2.53 2.76
C LEU A 126 19.82 -2.52 3.70
N ARG A 127 20.95 -3.12 3.31
CA ARG A 127 22.19 -3.07 4.12
C ARG A 127 22.81 -1.69 4.20
N GLU A 128 22.88 -0.95 3.10
CA GLU A 128 23.55 0.37 3.09
C GLU A 128 22.68 1.48 3.69
N PHE A 129 21.38 1.50 3.40
CA PHE A 129 20.54 2.67 3.69
C PHE A 129 19.54 2.46 4.84
N LEU A 130 19.29 1.22 5.26
CA LEU A 130 18.39 0.90 6.38
C LEU A 130 19.03 -0.15 7.30
N PRO A 131 20.12 0.20 8.01
CA PRO A 131 20.84 -0.74 8.86
C PRO A 131 19.91 -1.33 9.93
N GLY A 132 19.67 -2.64 9.84
CA GLY A 132 18.76 -3.41 10.70
C GLY A 132 17.56 -4.05 9.99
N ALA A 133 17.31 -3.74 8.72
CA ALA A 133 16.27 -4.42 7.94
C ALA A 133 16.74 -5.84 7.53
N HIS A 134 16.03 -6.87 8.00
CA HIS A 134 16.31 -8.27 7.65
C HIS A 134 15.41 -8.76 6.50
N VAL A 135 16.04 -9.29 5.45
CA VAL A 135 15.34 -10.02 4.37
C VAL A 135 15.24 -11.49 4.79
N SER A 136 14.03 -11.96 5.09
CA SER A 136 13.75 -13.39 5.24
C SER A 136 13.60 -14.01 3.85
N ARG A 137 14.59 -14.80 3.41
CA ARG A 137 14.50 -15.55 2.15
C ARG A 137 13.61 -16.76 2.37
N ASN A 138 12.34 -16.67 1.98
CA ASN A 138 11.52 -17.87 1.82
C ASN A 138 11.89 -18.53 0.49
N ARG A 139 12.71 -19.59 0.54
CA ARG A 139 13.04 -20.40 -0.66
C ARG A 139 11.83 -21.25 -1.03
N GLN A 140 10.94 -20.72 -1.86
CA GLN A 140 10.10 -21.53 -2.72
C GLN A 140 9.56 -20.68 -3.88
N SER A 141 10.30 -20.63 -4.98
CA SER A 141 9.77 -20.76 -6.34
C SER A 141 10.92 -20.67 -7.34
N GLN A 142 10.96 -21.67 -8.21
CA GLN A 142 12.03 -21.93 -9.16
C GLN A 142 12.07 -20.91 -10.29
N MET A 143 13.30 -20.72 -10.78
CA MET A 143 13.67 -20.13 -12.06
C MET A 143 12.69 -20.44 -13.20
N VAL A 144 12.18 -19.38 -13.84
CA VAL A 144 11.97 -19.38 -15.29
C VAL A 144 12.83 -18.25 -15.87
N ARG A 145 13.61 -18.62 -16.88
CA ARG A 145 14.67 -17.85 -17.55
C ARG A 145 14.08 -16.61 -18.27
N GLY A 146 14.78 -15.47 -18.22
CA GLY A 146 14.43 -14.22 -18.96
C GLY A 146 14.74 -14.28 -20.47
N PRO A 147 14.93 -13.17 -21.21
CA PRO A 147 14.77 -11.74 -20.87
C PRO A 147 13.89 -10.96 -21.90
N MET A 148 13.31 -9.81 -21.53
CA MET A 148 13.21 -8.63 -22.41
C MET A 148 12.72 -7.41 -21.64
N CYS A 149 13.67 -6.61 -21.15
CA CYS A 149 13.41 -5.18 -20.94
C CYS A 149 13.45 -4.50 -22.31
N ARG A 150 12.31 -4.00 -22.78
CA ARG A 150 12.26 -2.94 -23.78
C ARG A 150 11.49 -1.76 -23.21
N LEU A 151 12.17 -0.94 -22.41
CA LEU A 151 11.68 0.39 -22.08
C LEU A 151 12.31 1.36 -23.09
N VAL A 152 11.53 1.77 -24.09
CA VAL A 152 11.92 2.83 -25.03
C VAL A 152 11.73 4.15 -24.28
N LEU A 153 12.84 4.81 -23.93
CA LEU A 153 12.84 6.20 -23.48
C LEU A 153 12.98 7.08 -24.72
N THR A 154 11.92 7.74 -25.16
CA THR A 154 12.02 8.83 -26.15
C THR A 154 12.26 10.15 -25.42
N ASP A 155 13.38 10.79 -25.75
CA ASP A 155 13.71 12.15 -25.35
C ASP A 155 12.78 13.14 -26.07
N ARG A 156 12.01 13.93 -25.30
CA ARG A 156 11.07 14.94 -25.78
C ARG A 156 11.72 16.32 -25.99
N SER A 157 13.03 16.42 -26.17
CA SER A 157 13.71 17.73 -26.28
C SER A 157 14.40 18.04 -27.61
N LYS A 158 14.31 17.20 -28.66
CA LYS A 158 14.89 17.53 -29.97
C LYS A 158 13.91 17.30 -31.13
N ASN A 159 13.37 18.41 -31.64
CA ASN A 159 12.68 18.50 -32.93
C ASN A 159 13.67 18.26 -34.08
N ALA A 160 13.34 17.30 -34.95
CA ALA A 160 13.53 17.25 -36.42
C ALA A 160 14.05 15.88 -36.93
N PRO A 161 13.54 15.41 -38.09
CA PRO A 161 13.70 14.03 -38.55
C PRO A 161 15.01 13.82 -39.29
N PHE A 162 15.67 12.68 -39.07
CA PHE A 162 16.76 12.22 -39.94
C PHE A 162 16.31 10.97 -40.70
N LEU A 163 15.99 11.16 -41.98
CA LEU A 163 15.90 10.11 -42.98
C LEU A 163 17.29 9.48 -43.15
N ALA A 164 17.42 8.19 -42.87
CA ALA A 164 18.54 7.39 -43.36
C ALA A 164 18.02 6.05 -43.89
N ARG A 165 17.87 6.02 -45.22
CA ARG A 165 17.82 4.83 -46.07
C ARG A 165 19.00 3.91 -45.74
N THR A 166 18.78 2.60 -45.65
CA THR A 166 19.78 1.61 -46.10
C THR A 166 19.09 0.43 -46.78
N ARG A 167 19.71 -0.02 -47.87
CA ARG A 167 19.36 -1.17 -48.73
C ARG A 167 20.03 -2.46 -48.20
N GLY A 168 19.49 -3.61 -48.59
CA GLY A 168 20.16 -4.93 -48.70
C GLY A 168 20.06 -5.80 -47.43
N ASN A 169 19.64 -7.06 -47.47
CA ASN A 169 19.56 -8.07 -48.55
C ASN A 169 18.14 -8.62 -48.72
#